data_AF-X1DSQ6-F1
#
_entry.id   AF-X1DSQ6-F1
#
_cell.length_a   1.000
_cell.length_b   1.000
_cell.length_c   1.000
_cell.angle_alpha   90.00
_cell.angle_beta   90.00
_cell.angle_gamma   90.00
#
_symmetry.space_group_name_H-M   'P 1'
#
loop_
_entity.id
_entity.type
_entity.pdbx_description
1 polymer ?
#
loop_
_entity_poly.entity_id
_entity_poly.type
_entity_poly.pdbx_seq_one_letter_code
_entity_poly.pdbx_strand_id
1 'polypeptide(L)'
;EPINADQVLERLRLGLHVMVREGAVRKDLAEIAKIKDHGIDLRRLILVSDGISPDDLMANGYMEALVQKAIDYGFEPINAIQMATLNVAEHFSLDHLIGGIAPGRLADFVIIPDDTTIAAKVIVSNGRVIAQNGNLLTAPRSHSFSTDSLISVKLPRELTPSDFVIRAPENVKNITVRVMNMVTDLVTAEIEERLPVRDGQISVDQNKDIIKIAAIDRTHTPGRLFTGLI
;
A
#
# COMPACT_ATOMS: atom_id res chain seq x y z
N GLU A 1 6.96 -1.72 -9.75
CA GLU A 1 7.91 -1.73 -8.62
C GLU A 1 8.53 -3.11 -8.51
N PRO A 2 9.78 -3.25 -8.02
CA PRO A 2 10.43 -4.56 -7.94
C PRO A 2 9.85 -5.43 -6.83
N ILE A 3 9.75 -6.74 -7.05
CA ILE A 3 9.28 -7.75 -6.07
C ILE A 3 10.42 -8.55 -5.41
N ASN A 4 11.66 -8.41 -5.91
CA ASN A 4 12.80 -9.19 -5.44
C ASN A 4 14.12 -8.44 -5.69
N ALA A 5 15.21 -8.97 -5.13
CA ALA A 5 16.55 -8.38 -5.23
C ALA A 5 17.04 -8.20 -6.67
N ASP A 6 16.79 -9.16 -7.57
CA ASP A 6 17.24 -9.07 -8.97
C ASP A 6 16.61 -7.89 -9.71
N GLN A 7 15.31 -7.69 -9.50
CA GLN A 7 14.58 -6.55 -10.07
C GLN A 7 15.01 -5.21 -9.46
N VAL A 8 15.39 -5.19 -8.17
CA VAL A 8 16.00 -4.00 -7.54
C VAL A 8 17.35 -3.71 -8.20
N LEU A 9 18.21 -4.72 -8.33
CA LEU A 9 19.55 -4.59 -8.91
C LEU A 9 19.51 -4.05 -10.34
N GLU A 10 18.61 -4.57 -11.18
CA GLU A 10 18.41 -4.09 -12.55
C GLU A 10 18.10 -2.59 -12.57
N ARG A 11 17.18 -2.13 -11.71
CA ARG A 11 16.77 -0.71 -11.66
C ARG A 11 17.86 0.20 -11.11
N LEU A 12 18.60 -0.26 -10.10
CA LEU A 12 19.75 0.49 -9.58
C LEU A 12 20.84 0.64 -10.64
N ARG A 13 21.10 -0.40 -11.46
CA ARG A 13 22.04 -0.33 -12.59
C ARG A 13 21.61 0.65 -13.68
N LEU A 14 20.30 0.87 -13.84
CA LEU A 14 19.76 1.91 -14.71
C LEU A 14 19.81 3.32 -14.09
N GLY A 15 20.32 3.45 -12.86
CA GLY A 15 20.38 4.71 -12.15
C GLY A 15 19.03 5.16 -11.58
N LEU A 16 18.05 4.28 -11.44
CA LEU A 16 16.78 4.65 -10.82
C LEU A 16 16.89 4.68 -9.30
N HIS A 17 16.14 5.57 -8.67
CA HIS A 17 15.76 5.36 -7.27
C HIS A 17 14.72 4.25 -7.21
N VAL A 18 14.88 3.36 -6.23
CA VAL A 18 14.06 2.16 -6.09
C VAL A 18 13.35 2.20 -4.75
N MET A 19 12.02 2.27 -4.82
CA MET A 19 11.16 2.18 -3.66
C MET A 19 10.87 0.71 -3.34
N VAL A 20 11.20 0.30 -2.13
CA VAL A 20 10.97 -1.00 -1.53
C VAL A 20 9.70 -0.92 -0.71
N ARG A 21 8.64 -1.53 -1.23
CA ARG A 21 7.31 -1.48 -0.63
C ARG A 21 7.16 -2.55 0.44
N GLU A 22 6.64 -2.12 1.58
CA GLU A 22 6.21 -2.99 2.67
C GLU A 22 4.92 -2.42 3.27
N GLY A 23 3.79 -2.76 2.64
CA GLY A 23 2.46 -2.25 2.98
C GLY A 23 1.48 -3.36 3.37
N ALA A 24 0.20 -3.00 3.48
CA ALA A 24 -0.84 -3.92 3.93
C ALA A 24 -1.06 -5.09 2.95
N VAL A 25 -1.07 -4.80 1.64
CA VAL A 25 -1.34 -5.81 0.59
C VAL A 25 -0.07 -6.51 0.11
N ARG A 26 1.07 -5.81 0.11
CA ARG A 26 2.30 -6.28 -0.52
C ARG A 26 3.49 -6.10 0.42
N LYS A 27 4.18 -7.21 0.70
CA LYS A 27 5.24 -7.34 1.70
C LYS A 27 6.50 -7.95 1.08
N ASP A 28 7.17 -7.19 0.22
CA ASP A 28 8.31 -7.71 -0.56
C ASP A 28 9.67 -7.55 0.14
N LEU A 29 9.73 -6.84 1.26
CA LEU A 29 11.00 -6.45 1.87
C LEU A 29 11.88 -7.66 2.18
N ALA A 30 11.31 -8.78 2.60
CA ALA A 30 12.05 -10.01 2.89
C ALA A 30 12.82 -10.54 1.67
N GLU A 31 12.17 -10.59 0.50
CA GLU A 31 12.78 -11.05 -0.75
C GLU A 31 13.75 -10.02 -1.32
N ILE A 32 13.46 -8.74 -1.15
CA ILE A 32 14.34 -7.64 -1.56
C ILE A 32 15.59 -7.55 -0.68
N ALA A 33 15.50 -7.86 0.61
CA ALA A 33 16.62 -7.78 1.56
C ALA A 33 17.79 -8.70 1.23
N LYS A 34 17.63 -9.64 0.29
CA LYS A 34 18.73 -10.44 -0.29
C LYS A 34 19.73 -9.57 -1.06
N ILE A 35 19.34 -8.36 -1.47
CA ILE A 35 20.21 -7.41 -2.18
C ILE A 35 21.43 -6.97 -1.36
N LYS A 36 21.36 -7.06 -0.02
CA LYS A 36 22.46 -6.69 0.87
C LYS A 36 23.74 -7.48 0.59
N ASP A 37 23.59 -8.73 0.12
CA ASP A 37 24.71 -9.65 -0.11
C ASP A 37 25.40 -9.39 -1.46
N HIS A 38 24.89 -8.46 -2.28
CA HIS A 38 25.39 -8.20 -3.63
C HIS A 38 26.52 -7.16 -3.67
N GLY A 39 26.91 -6.57 -2.52
CA GLY A 39 28.01 -5.62 -2.44
C GLY A 39 27.78 -4.32 -3.24
N ILE A 40 26.53 -3.87 -3.33
CA ILE A 40 26.14 -2.68 -4.08
C ILE A 40 25.93 -1.47 -3.18
N ASP A 41 26.00 -0.28 -3.79
CA ASP A 41 25.61 0.96 -3.13
C ASP A 41 24.08 1.06 -2.99
N LEU A 42 23.60 1.18 -1.75
CA LEU A 42 22.19 1.28 -1.40
C LEU A 42 21.66 2.72 -1.36
N ARG A 43 22.46 3.73 -1.73
CA ARG A 43 22.07 5.16 -1.73
C ARG A 43 20.84 5.52 -2.55
N ARG A 44 20.43 4.65 -3.48
CA ARG A 44 19.22 4.84 -4.30
C ARG A 44 18.07 3.93 -3.89
N LEU A 45 18.20 3.19 -2.78
CA LEU A 45 17.16 2.35 -2.23
C LEU A 45 16.37 3.13 -1.18
N ILE A 46 15.04 3.06 -1.24
CA ILE A 46 14.12 3.81 -0.38
C ILE A 46 13.11 2.86 0.23
N LEU A 47 12.87 2.93 1.54
CA LEU A 47 11.79 2.19 2.20
C LEU A 47 10.48 2.98 2.10
N VAL A 48 9.38 2.33 1.68
CA VAL A 48 8.04 2.93 1.63
C VAL A 48 6.98 1.99 2.17
N SER A 49 6.00 2.54 2.91
CA SER A 49 4.84 1.77 3.39
C SER A 49 3.78 1.53 2.32
N ASP A 50 3.76 2.37 1.27
CA ASP A 50 2.59 2.53 0.40
C ASP A 50 1.31 2.73 1.24
N GLY A 51 0.29 1.88 1.08
CA GLY A 51 -0.92 1.90 1.88
C GLY A 51 -0.81 1.05 3.14
N ILE A 52 -1.07 1.66 4.30
CA ILE A 52 -1.30 0.98 5.58
C ILE A 52 -2.75 1.22 6.01
N SER A 53 -3.43 0.18 6.51
CA SER A 53 -4.76 0.35 7.09
C SER A 53 -4.65 0.90 8.52
N PRO A 54 -5.70 1.54 9.07
CA PRO A 54 -5.69 1.98 10.47
C PRO A 54 -5.42 0.84 11.45
N ASP A 55 -6.00 -0.34 11.22
CA ASP A 55 -5.80 -1.50 12.08
C ASP A 55 -4.36 -2.02 12.02
N ASP A 56 -3.76 -2.06 10.82
CA ASP A 56 -2.38 -2.48 10.61
C ASP A 56 -1.40 -1.49 11.24
N LEU A 57 -1.66 -0.18 11.09
CA LEU A 57 -0.90 0.89 11.72
C LEU A 57 -0.90 0.77 13.25
N MET A 58 -2.07 0.51 13.84
CA MET A 58 -2.21 0.39 15.29
C MET A 58 -1.54 -0.88 15.83
N ALA A 59 -1.57 -1.98 15.07
CA ALA A 59 -1.01 -3.25 15.50
C ALA A 59 0.50 -3.35 15.29
N ASN A 60 1.00 -2.84 14.16
CA ASN A 60 2.35 -3.12 13.67
C ASN A 60 3.25 -1.88 13.59
N GLY A 61 2.71 -0.67 13.80
CA GLY A 61 3.45 0.57 13.66
C GLY A 61 3.53 1.07 12.22
N TYR A 62 4.40 2.06 11.97
CA TYR A 62 4.57 2.71 10.67
C TYR A 62 6.00 2.59 10.14
N MET A 63 6.63 3.70 9.78
CA MET A 63 7.98 3.72 9.24
C MET A 63 9.03 3.22 10.23
N GLU A 64 8.84 3.41 11.53
CA GLU A 64 9.72 2.89 12.57
C GLU A 64 9.78 1.35 12.55
N ALA A 65 8.63 0.71 12.41
CA ALA A 65 8.54 -0.74 12.31
C ALA A 65 9.10 -1.24 10.98
N LEU A 66 8.91 -0.49 9.90
CA LEU A 66 9.51 -0.81 8.60
C LEU A 66 11.05 -0.74 8.64
N VAL A 67 11.62 0.30 9.23
CA VAL A 67 13.08 0.41 9.38
C VAL A 67 13.60 -0.70 10.29
N GLN A 68 12.92 -0.97 11.42
CA GLN A 68 13.28 -2.11 12.29
C GLN A 68 13.27 -3.42 11.50
N LYS A 69 12.21 -3.68 10.71
CA LYS A 69 12.08 -4.89 9.90
C LYS A 69 13.20 -5.02 8.86
N ALA A 70 13.66 -3.91 8.27
CA ALA A 70 14.80 -3.92 7.37
C ALA A 70 16.08 -4.36 8.10
N ILE A 71 16.31 -3.87 9.32
CA ILE A 71 17.42 -4.29 10.18
C ILE A 71 17.31 -5.77 10.53
N ASP A 72 16.11 -6.23 10.90
CA ASP A 72 15.85 -7.64 11.25
C ASP A 72 16.09 -8.58 10.05
N TYR A 73 15.91 -8.10 8.81
CA TYR A 73 16.26 -8.83 7.58
C TYR A 73 17.74 -8.69 7.16
N GLY A 74 18.55 -8.06 8.00
CA GLY A 74 20.01 -8.04 7.90
C GLY A 74 20.59 -6.83 7.19
N PHE A 75 19.81 -5.79 6.90
CA PHE A 75 20.43 -4.53 6.48
C PHE A 75 21.22 -3.94 7.65
N GLU A 76 22.41 -3.43 7.37
CA GLU A 76 23.17 -2.64 8.34
C GLU A 76 22.30 -1.49 8.87
N PRO A 77 22.26 -1.22 10.19
CA PRO A 77 21.31 -0.27 10.75
C PRO A 77 21.40 1.14 10.17
N ILE A 78 22.62 1.63 9.95
CA ILE A 78 22.85 2.94 9.32
C ILE A 78 22.33 2.98 7.89
N ASN A 79 22.44 1.88 7.12
CA ASN A 79 21.88 1.80 5.78
C ASN A 79 20.34 1.79 5.84
N ALA A 80 19.73 1.06 6.76
CA ALA A 80 18.28 1.05 6.95
C ALA A 80 17.73 2.45 7.29
N ILE A 81 18.39 3.17 8.19
CA ILE A 81 18.05 4.56 8.53
C ILE A 81 18.24 5.46 7.29
N GLN A 82 19.34 5.31 6.55
CA GLN A 82 19.61 6.08 5.34
C GLN A 82 18.52 5.90 4.27
N MET A 83 18.05 4.66 4.07
CA MET A 83 16.96 4.32 3.14
C MET A 83 15.61 4.97 3.49
N ALA A 84 15.39 5.34 4.76
CA ALA A 84 14.18 6.03 5.21
C ALA A 84 14.37 7.56 5.41
N THR A 85 15.59 8.08 5.25
CA THR A 85 15.91 9.49 5.53
C THR A 85 16.64 10.15 4.36
N LEU A 86 17.96 10.02 4.29
CA LEU A 86 18.79 10.73 3.32
C LEU A 86 18.45 10.35 1.88
N ASN A 87 18.26 9.06 1.59
CA ASN A 87 17.95 8.60 0.24
C ASN A 87 16.61 9.18 -0.26
N VAL A 88 15.63 9.31 0.64
CA VAL A 88 14.33 9.93 0.36
C VAL A 88 14.51 11.42 0.07
N ALA A 89 15.28 12.11 0.91
CA ALA A 89 15.52 13.54 0.75
C ALA A 89 16.28 13.83 -0.55
N GLU A 90 17.29 13.06 -0.90
CA GLU A 90 18.03 13.18 -2.17
C GLU A 90 17.12 12.91 -3.37
N HIS A 91 16.28 11.88 -3.31
CA HIS A 91 15.33 11.57 -4.38
C HIS A 91 14.39 12.74 -4.69
N PHE A 92 13.90 13.43 -3.66
CA PHE A 92 13.03 14.59 -3.81
C PHE A 92 13.77 15.93 -3.89
N SER A 93 15.11 15.94 -3.91
CA SER A 93 15.94 17.16 -3.90
C SER A 93 15.68 18.06 -2.67
N LEU A 94 15.38 17.45 -1.53
CA LEU A 94 15.12 18.09 -0.24
C LEU A 94 16.26 17.86 0.77
N ASP A 95 17.37 17.26 0.36
CA ASP A 95 18.53 16.94 1.21
C ASP A 95 19.23 18.19 1.77
N HIS A 96 19.03 19.35 1.15
CA HIS A 96 19.46 20.63 1.72
C HIS A 96 18.62 21.08 2.92
N LEU A 97 17.42 20.52 3.12
CA LEU A 97 16.49 20.85 4.21
C LEU A 97 16.35 19.73 5.24
N ILE A 98 16.26 18.47 4.81
CA ILE A 98 15.91 17.31 5.65
C ILE A 98 16.76 16.07 5.33
N GLY A 99 16.44 14.93 5.95
CA GLY A 99 17.05 13.63 5.66
C GLY A 99 18.44 13.42 6.28
N GLY A 100 18.95 14.37 7.07
CA GLY A 100 20.21 14.21 7.78
C GLY A 100 20.46 15.33 8.78
N ILE A 101 21.38 15.11 9.72
CA ILE A 101 21.73 16.05 10.78
C ILE A 101 22.95 16.85 10.34
N ALA A 102 22.76 18.13 10.00
CA ALA A 102 23.83 19.04 9.62
C ALA A 102 23.42 20.51 9.87
N PRO A 103 24.37 21.44 10.06
CA PRO A 103 24.08 22.87 10.11
C PRO A 103 23.29 23.34 8.87
N GLY A 104 22.27 24.15 9.09
CA GLY A 104 21.41 24.70 8.02
C GLY A 104 20.20 23.83 7.64
N ARG A 105 20.14 22.57 8.10
CA ARG A 105 18.96 21.70 7.92
C ARG A 105 17.93 21.91 9.03
N LEU A 106 16.69 21.49 8.78
CA LEU A 106 15.64 21.45 9.80
C LEU A 106 16.04 20.48 10.91
N ALA A 107 15.79 20.89 12.15
CA ALA A 107 16.00 20.04 13.33
C ALA A 107 14.83 19.04 13.48
N ASP A 108 14.72 18.14 12.51
CA ASP A 108 13.82 16.99 12.49
C ASP A 108 14.64 15.72 12.77
N PHE A 109 14.51 15.16 13.97
CA PHE A 109 15.24 13.96 14.35
C PHE A 109 14.53 13.20 15.47
N VAL A 110 14.91 11.93 15.60
CA VAL A 110 14.40 11.02 16.62
C VAL A 110 15.58 10.56 17.48
N ILE A 111 15.42 10.56 18.80
CA ILE A 111 16.36 9.94 19.73
C ILE A 111 15.89 8.51 19.97
N ILE A 112 16.72 7.55 19.59
CA ILE A 112 16.53 6.10 19.76
C ILE A 112 17.54 5.57 20.79
N PRO A 113 17.28 4.42 21.44
CA PRO A 113 18.16 3.89 22.48
C PRO A 113 19.54 3.47 21.95
N ASP A 114 19.59 2.92 20.75
CA ASP A 114 20.79 2.44 20.06
C ASP A 114 20.52 2.39 18.54
N ASP A 115 21.52 2.06 17.74
CA ASP A 115 21.42 2.00 16.28
C ASP A 115 20.62 0.79 15.77
N THR A 116 20.54 -0.30 16.53
CA THR A 116 19.83 -1.54 16.15
C THR A 116 18.35 -1.54 16.53
N THR A 117 17.94 -0.70 17.48
CA THR A 117 16.58 -0.66 18.04
C THR A 117 15.88 0.64 17.67
N ILE A 118 15.01 0.59 16.67
CA ILE A 118 14.23 1.73 16.16
C ILE A 118 13.01 1.96 17.05
N ALA A 119 13.26 2.49 18.25
CA ALA A 119 12.24 2.82 19.24
C ALA A 119 12.37 4.29 19.67
N ALA A 120 11.47 5.15 19.16
CA ALA A 120 11.51 6.58 19.44
C ALA A 120 11.31 6.90 20.93
N LYS A 121 12.35 7.48 21.57
CA LYS A 121 12.29 8.00 22.95
C LYS A 121 11.92 9.47 22.97
N VAL A 122 12.45 10.25 22.03
CA VAL A 122 12.17 11.67 21.86
C VAL A 122 12.01 11.96 20.38
N ILE A 123 10.96 12.68 20.01
CA ILE A 123 10.74 13.13 18.63
C ILE A 123 10.84 14.65 18.62
N VAL A 124 11.78 15.16 17.84
CA VAL A 124 11.98 16.58 17.60
C VAL A 124 11.54 16.89 16.19
N SER A 125 10.66 17.88 16.04
CA SER A 125 10.30 18.43 14.74
C SER A 125 10.48 19.95 14.74
N ASN A 126 11.16 20.45 13.72
CA ASN A 126 11.52 21.85 13.54
C ASN A 126 12.13 22.47 14.82
N GLY A 127 13.00 21.71 15.48
CA GLY A 127 13.70 22.13 16.70
C GLY A 127 12.87 22.09 17.98
N ARG A 128 11.65 21.54 17.96
CA ARG A 128 10.78 21.42 19.14
C ARG A 128 10.51 19.95 19.47
N VAL A 129 10.57 19.61 20.76
CA VAL A 129 10.18 18.27 21.22
C VAL A 129 8.65 18.16 21.13
N ILE A 130 8.16 17.31 20.22
CA ILE A 130 6.72 17.13 19.97
C ILE A 130 6.15 15.87 20.63
N ALA A 131 7.00 14.90 20.95
CA ALA A 131 6.62 13.68 21.66
C ALA A 131 7.79 13.14 22.49
N GLN A 132 7.48 12.48 23.60
CA GLN A 132 8.47 11.86 24.49
C GLN A 132 7.88 10.62 25.16
N ASN A 133 8.63 9.51 25.13
CA ASN A 133 8.28 8.23 25.76
C ASN A 133 6.85 7.77 25.43
N GLY A 134 6.46 7.83 24.16
CA GLY A 134 5.13 7.43 23.67
C GLY A 134 4.01 8.45 23.92
N ASN A 135 4.30 9.58 24.59
CA ASN A 135 3.30 10.61 24.85
C ASN A 135 3.49 11.81 23.91
N LEU A 136 2.41 12.28 23.30
CA LEU A 136 2.39 13.52 22.53
C LEU A 136 2.49 14.72 23.48
N LEU A 137 3.45 15.61 23.21
CA LEU A 137 3.59 16.90 23.91
C LEU A 137 2.95 18.05 23.13
N THR A 138 2.72 17.85 21.84
CA THR A 138 2.01 18.79 20.97
C THR A 138 0.82 18.07 20.35
N ALA A 139 -0.37 18.66 20.48
CA ALA A 139 -1.57 18.12 19.88
C ALA A 139 -1.51 18.23 18.34
N PRO A 140 -1.98 17.21 17.60
CA PRO A 140 -2.19 17.34 16.16
C PRO A 140 -3.09 18.53 15.85
N ARG A 141 -2.85 19.16 14.70
CA ARG A 141 -3.71 20.25 14.22
C ARG A 141 -5.16 19.73 14.09
N SER A 142 -6.11 20.47 14.66
CA SER A 142 -7.52 20.20 14.41
C SER A 142 -7.86 20.44 12.93
N HIS A 143 -8.58 19.48 12.35
CA HIS A 143 -9.06 19.59 10.98
C HIS A 143 -10.57 19.39 10.95
N SER A 144 -11.26 20.30 10.28
CA SER A 144 -12.69 20.16 9.99
C SER A 144 -12.84 19.70 8.55
N PHE A 145 -13.34 18.47 8.37
CA PHE A 145 -13.62 17.95 7.04
C PHE A 145 -14.74 18.76 6.38
N SER A 146 -14.60 19.00 5.07
CA SER A 146 -15.66 19.65 4.30
C SER A 146 -16.90 18.75 4.23
N THR A 147 -18.08 19.36 4.15
CA THR A 147 -19.34 18.60 3.96
C THR A 147 -19.30 17.74 2.70
N ASP A 148 -18.69 18.22 1.61
CA ASP A 148 -18.56 17.47 0.37
C ASP A 148 -17.71 16.20 0.52
N SER A 149 -16.70 16.20 1.39
CA SER A 149 -15.90 15.00 1.71
C SER A 149 -16.73 13.95 2.46
N LEU A 150 -17.70 14.38 3.28
CA LEU A 150 -18.57 13.51 4.07
C LEU A 150 -19.73 12.94 3.24
N ILE A 151 -20.15 13.63 2.19
CA ILE A 151 -21.30 13.26 1.34
C ILE A 151 -20.81 12.94 -0.09
N SER A 152 -19.83 12.05 -0.19
CA SER A 152 -19.14 11.75 -1.45
C SER A 152 -19.77 10.61 -2.27
N VAL A 153 -20.84 10.00 -1.78
CA VAL A 153 -21.64 8.99 -2.49
C VAL A 153 -22.97 9.62 -2.89
N LYS A 154 -23.08 10.03 -4.16
CA LYS A 154 -24.25 10.73 -4.69
C LYS A 154 -24.84 9.91 -5.85
N LEU A 155 -25.67 8.92 -5.53
CA LEU A 155 -26.33 8.10 -6.55
C LEU A 155 -27.67 8.72 -6.97
N PRO A 156 -28.09 8.60 -8.25
CA PRO A 156 -29.34 9.19 -8.72
C PRO A 156 -30.59 8.46 -8.21
N ARG A 157 -30.43 7.24 -7.70
CA ARG A 157 -31.48 6.41 -7.09
C ARG A 157 -30.88 5.39 -6.14
N GLU A 158 -31.74 4.77 -5.34
CA GLU A 158 -31.40 3.58 -4.58
C GLU A 158 -31.16 2.38 -5.52
N LEU A 159 -30.17 1.56 -5.15
CA LEU A 159 -29.91 0.29 -5.83
C LEU A 159 -30.77 -0.80 -5.21
N THR A 160 -31.22 -1.71 -6.06
CA THR A 160 -32.11 -2.82 -5.71
C THR A 160 -31.43 -4.15 -6.08
N PRO A 161 -31.84 -5.30 -5.50
CA PRO A 161 -31.23 -6.59 -5.83
C PRO A 161 -31.21 -6.92 -7.33
N SER A 162 -32.19 -6.44 -8.10
CA SER A 162 -32.28 -6.68 -9.55
C SER A 162 -31.19 -5.96 -10.35
N ASP A 163 -30.54 -4.94 -9.80
CA ASP A 163 -29.42 -4.23 -10.44
C ASP A 163 -28.16 -5.08 -10.53
N PHE A 164 -28.03 -6.09 -9.65
CA PHE A 164 -26.88 -7.00 -9.57
C PHE A 164 -27.13 -8.33 -10.29
N VAL A 165 -28.17 -8.40 -11.11
CA VAL A 165 -28.52 -9.59 -11.88
C VAL A 165 -27.73 -9.61 -13.19
N ILE A 166 -26.98 -10.69 -13.40
CA ILE A 166 -26.36 -10.98 -14.69
C ILE A 166 -27.37 -11.80 -15.49
N ARG A 167 -28.03 -11.17 -16.47
CA ARG A 167 -29.05 -11.84 -17.30
C ARG A 167 -28.39 -12.79 -18.29
N ALA A 168 -28.95 -13.98 -18.41
CA ALA A 168 -28.59 -14.94 -19.44
C ALA A 168 -29.51 -14.78 -20.67
N PRO A 169 -29.08 -15.22 -21.87
CA PRO A 169 -29.97 -15.40 -23.00
C PRO A 169 -31.13 -16.35 -22.69
N GLU A 170 -32.25 -16.19 -23.38
CA GLU A 170 -33.44 -17.03 -23.19
C GLU A 170 -33.18 -18.51 -23.50
N ASN A 171 -33.87 -19.40 -22.78
CA ASN A 171 -33.85 -20.86 -22.98
C ASN A 171 -32.48 -21.55 -22.83
N VAL A 172 -31.52 -20.91 -22.17
CA VAL A 172 -30.21 -21.50 -21.85
C VAL A 172 -30.22 -22.08 -20.44
N LYS A 173 -29.76 -23.33 -20.26
CA LYS A 173 -29.59 -23.96 -18.93
C LYS A 173 -28.20 -23.80 -18.35
N ASN A 174 -27.18 -23.69 -19.21
CA ASN A 174 -25.79 -23.47 -18.84
C ASN A 174 -25.12 -22.60 -19.90
N ILE A 175 -24.28 -21.68 -19.48
CA ILE A 175 -23.57 -20.75 -20.36
C ILE A 175 -22.09 -20.70 -19.98
N THR A 176 -21.23 -20.62 -21.00
CA THR A 176 -19.81 -20.33 -20.79
C THR A 176 -19.63 -18.81 -20.69
N VAL A 177 -18.98 -18.36 -19.63
CA VAL A 177 -18.73 -16.94 -19.35
C VAL A 177 -17.27 -16.73 -19.03
N ARG A 178 -16.81 -15.49 -19.21
CA ARG A 178 -15.52 -15.04 -18.72
C ARG A 178 -15.63 -14.67 -17.25
N VAL A 179 -14.71 -15.19 -16.45
CA VAL A 179 -14.59 -14.94 -15.01
C VAL A 179 -13.20 -14.37 -14.75
N MET A 180 -13.12 -13.41 -13.83
CA MET A 180 -11.86 -12.86 -13.36
C MET A 180 -11.26 -13.78 -12.32
N ASN A 181 -10.23 -14.55 -12.66
CA ASN A 181 -9.54 -15.37 -11.67
C ASN A 181 -8.54 -14.53 -10.87
N MET A 182 -8.62 -14.59 -9.53
CA MET A 182 -7.62 -14.03 -8.64
C MET A 182 -6.42 -14.99 -8.52
N VAL A 183 -5.38 -14.78 -9.33
CA VAL A 183 -4.14 -15.59 -9.29
C VAL A 183 -3.34 -15.31 -8.01
N THR A 184 -3.31 -14.04 -7.61
CA THR A 184 -2.82 -13.55 -6.32
C THR A 184 -3.71 -12.38 -5.89
N ASP A 185 -3.46 -11.79 -4.72
CA ASP A 185 -4.18 -10.60 -4.25
C ASP A 185 -4.08 -9.37 -5.18
N LEU A 186 -3.16 -9.39 -6.15
CA LEU A 186 -2.89 -8.28 -7.08
C LEU A 186 -2.93 -8.69 -8.56
N VAL A 187 -2.81 -9.99 -8.86
CA VAL A 187 -2.72 -10.49 -10.23
C VAL A 187 -4.03 -11.19 -10.58
N THR A 188 -4.67 -10.70 -11.64
CA THR A 188 -5.87 -11.31 -12.19
C THR A 188 -5.57 -11.95 -13.54
N ALA A 189 -6.34 -12.99 -13.86
CA ALA A 189 -6.34 -13.63 -15.17
C ALA A 189 -7.79 -13.78 -15.67
N GLU A 190 -7.95 -13.87 -16.99
CA GLU A 190 -9.23 -14.28 -17.58
C GLU A 190 -9.28 -15.81 -17.62
N ILE A 191 -10.38 -16.38 -17.11
CA ILE A 191 -10.72 -17.79 -17.30
C ILE A 191 -12.12 -17.90 -17.92
N GLU A 192 -12.40 -19.03 -18.56
CA GLU A 192 -13.75 -19.35 -19.03
C GLU A 192 -14.35 -20.44 -18.15
N GLU A 193 -15.57 -20.20 -17.66
CA GLU A 193 -16.27 -21.13 -16.80
C GLU A 193 -17.68 -21.39 -17.30
N ARG A 194 -18.10 -22.65 -17.20
CA ARG A 194 -19.46 -23.07 -17.53
C ARG A 194 -20.31 -22.99 -16.26
N LEU A 195 -21.28 -22.08 -16.26
CA LEU A 195 -22.14 -21.79 -15.13
C LEU A 195 -23.61 -22.09 -15.41
N PRO A 196 -24.38 -22.51 -14.39
CA PRO A 196 -25.80 -22.76 -14.53
C PRO A 196 -26.58 -21.46 -14.67
N VAL A 197 -27.63 -21.51 -15.48
CA VAL A 197 -28.63 -20.45 -15.61
C VAL A 197 -29.89 -20.89 -14.87
N ARG A 198 -30.38 -20.04 -13.96
CA ARG A 198 -31.62 -20.25 -13.19
C ARG A 198 -32.47 -19.01 -13.30
N ASP A 199 -33.76 -19.18 -13.61
CA ASP A 199 -34.73 -18.09 -13.76
C ASP A 199 -34.25 -16.97 -14.72
N GLY A 200 -33.55 -17.34 -15.79
CA GLY A 200 -33.00 -16.39 -16.78
C GLY A 200 -31.74 -15.63 -16.31
N GLN A 201 -31.11 -16.07 -15.22
CA GLN A 201 -29.96 -15.40 -14.60
C GLN A 201 -28.77 -16.35 -14.49
N ILE A 202 -27.57 -15.83 -14.74
CA ILE A 202 -26.33 -16.56 -14.50
C ILE A 202 -26.15 -16.66 -12.98
N SER A 203 -26.12 -17.90 -12.49
CA SER A 203 -25.95 -18.19 -11.06
C SER A 203 -24.47 -18.35 -10.71
N VAL A 204 -24.10 -17.86 -9.54
CA VAL A 204 -22.78 -18.14 -8.94
C VAL A 204 -22.64 -19.63 -8.62
N ASP A 205 -21.42 -20.14 -8.61
CA ASP A 205 -21.10 -21.51 -8.20
C ASP A 205 -20.03 -21.47 -7.10
N GLN A 206 -20.49 -21.51 -5.85
CA GLN A 206 -19.60 -21.47 -4.68
C GLN A 206 -18.70 -22.71 -4.58
N ASN A 207 -19.08 -23.84 -5.20
CA ASN A 207 -18.20 -25.01 -5.22
C ASN A 207 -16.99 -24.81 -6.13
N LYS A 208 -17.09 -23.85 -7.07
CA LYS A 208 -15.99 -23.40 -7.93
C LYS A 208 -15.34 -22.11 -7.42
N ASP A 209 -15.73 -21.64 -6.23
CA ASP A 209 -15.29 -20.37 -5.64
C ASP A 209 -15.56 -19.13 -6.53
N ILE A 210 -16.67 -19.17 -7.30
CA ILE A 210 -17.06 -18.06 -8.17
C ILE A 210 -18.12 -17.22 -7.48
N ILE A 211 -17.88 -15.92 -7.34
CA ILE A 211 -18.81 -14.95 -6.74
C ILE A 211 -19.11 -13.80 -7.70
N LYS A 212 -20.12 -12.98 -7.35
CA LYS A 212 -20.39 -11.73 -8.08
C LYS A 212 -19.51 -10.62 -7.53
N ILE A 213 -19.03 -9.77 -8.44
CA ILE A 213 -18.43 -8.49 -8.11
C ILE A 213 -19.18 -7.38 -8.83
N ALA A 214 -19.48 -6.28 -8.13
CA ALA A 214 -20.17 -5.13 -8.69
C ALA A 214 -19.33 -3.86 -8.53
N ALA A 215 -19.13 -3.15 -9.63
CA ALA A 215 -18.48 -1.83 -9.65
C ALA A 215 -19.55 -0.76 -9.93
N ILE A 216 -19.67 0.20 -9.03
CA ILE A 216 -20.63 1.31 -9.12
C ILE A 216 -19.85 2.61 -9.15
N ASP A 217 -19.99 3.37 -10.23
CA ASP A 217 -19.44 4.72 -10.30
C ASP A 217 -20.25 5.64 -9.38
N ARG A 218 -19.57 6.36 -8.51
CA ARG A 218 -20.15 7.36 -7.60
C ARG A 218 -19.67 8.78 -7.87
N THR A 219 -18.84 8.99 -8.90
CA THR A 219 -18.14 10.26 -9.17
C THR A 219 -18.42 10.80 -10.58
N HIS A 220 -17.98 10.10 -11.65
CA HIS A 220 -17.99 10.65 -13.01
C HIS A 220 -19.32 10.42 -13.72
N THR A 221 -19.84 9.20 -13.60
CA THR A 221 -21.15 8.78 -14.10
C THR A 221 -21.95 8.12 -12.98
N PRO A 222 -22.39 8.88 -11.96
CA PRO A 222 -22.97 8.28 -10.76
C PRO A 222 -24.13 7.34 -11.04
N GLY A 223 -24.07 6.14 -10.48
CA GLY A 223 -25.05 5.07 -10.70
C GLY A 223 -24.76 4.17 -11.91
N ARG A 224 -23.74 4.47 -12.74
CA ARG A 224 -23.25 3.52 -13.74
C ARG A 224 -22.72 2.29 -13.02
N LEU A 225 -23.29 1.13 -13.35
CA LEU A 225 -23.04 -0.12 -12.65
C LEU A 225 -22.60 -1.19 -13.64
N PHE A 226 -21.63 -1.99 -13.23
CA PHE A 226 -21.24 -3.24 -13.89
C PHE A 226 -21.26 -4.36 -12.85
N THR A 227 -21.84 -5.52 -13.18
CA THR A 227 -21.73 -6.73 -12.37
C THR A 227 -21.08 -7.82 -13.19
N GLY A 228 -19.99 -8.36 -12.68
CA GLY A 228 -19.23 -9.46 -13.27
C GLY A 228 -19.07 -10.61 -12.29
N LEU A 229 -18.18 -11.53 -12.65
CA LEU A 229 -17.85 -12.72 -11.89
C LEU A 229 -16.35 -12.73 -11.62
N ILE A 230 -15.98 -13.07 -10.39
CA ILE A 230 -14.61 -13.22 -9.91
C ILE A 230 -14.50 -14.57 -9.19
#